data_AF-X1S6I1-F1
#
_entry.id   AF-X1S6I1-F1
#
_cell.length_a   1.000
_cell.length_b   1.000
_cell.length_c   1.000
_cell.angle_alpha   90.00
_cell.angle_beta   90.00
_cell.angle_gamma   90.00
#
_symmetry.space_group_name_H-M   'P 1'
#
loop_
_entity.id
_entity.type
_entity.pdbx_description
1 polymer ?
#
loop_
_entity_poly.entity_id
_entity_poly.type
_entity_poly.pdbx_seq_one_letter_code
_entity_poly.pdbx_strand_id
1 'polypeptide(L)'
;AKISDDARLLFSVRYEIEKELRRIWKEYFEKEEGKPEKSFFQMISSLSELRVIKAEHTVVIRDVYNVCSLAIHGLQVSKNQIKFVREIKPELIKSLKAV
;
A
#
# COMPACT_ATOMS: atom_id res chain seq x y z
N ALA A 1 5.89 11.11 23.17
CA ALA A 1 6.21 9.66 23.18
C ALA A 1 7.23 9.36 22.08
N LYS A 2 8.26 8.55 22.34
CA LYS A 2 9.23 8.14 21.32
C LYS A 2 8.59 7.04 20.46
N ILE A 3 8.36 7.32 19.18
CA ILE A 3 7.87 6.32 18.20
C ILE A 3 9.01 5.32 17.95
N SER A 4 8.72 4.02 18.04
CA SER A 4 9.70 2.96 17.74
C SER A 4 10.10 2.98 16.25
N ASP A 5 11.30 2.52 15.95
CA ASP A 5 11.79 2.47 14.56
C ASP A 5 10.94 1.53 13.70
N ASP A 6 10.39 0.46 14.27
CA ASP A 6 9.47 -0.44 13.59
C ASP A 6 8.13 0.25 13.27
N ALA A 7 7.59 1.05 14.20
CA ALA A 7 6.41 1.84 13.90
C ALA A 7 6.71 2.86 12.79
N ARG A 8 7.84 3.57 12.85
CA ARG A 8 8.25 4.48 11.76
C ARG A 8 8.36 3.77 10.41
N LEU A 9 8.93 2.57 10.38
CA LEU A 9 9.01 1.74 9.19
C LEU A 9 7.61 1.44 8.64
N LEU A 10 6.70 0.89 9.46
CA LEU A 10 5.36 0.49 9.03
C LEU A 10 4.53 1.69 8.52
N PHE A 11 4.62 2.84 9.19
CA PHE A 11 4.01 4.07 8.71
C PHE A 11 4.59 4.51 7.35
N SER A 12 5.92 4.47 7.21
CA SER A 12 6.59 4.84 5.94
C SER A 12 6.16 3.94 4.79
N VAL A 13 6.05 2.63 5.03
CA VAL A 13 5.68 1.65 4.01
C VAL A 13 4.25 1.88 3.55
N ARG A 14 3.31 2.03 4.48
CA ARG A 14 1.92 2.29 4.11
C ARG A 14 1.79 3.58 3.30
N TYR A 15 2.46 4.65 3.73
CA TYR A 15 2.44 5.92 3.02
C TYR A 15 2.98 5.77 1.59
N GLU A 16 4.11 5.09 1.41
CA GLU A 16 4.70 4.86 0.08
C GLU A 16 3.75 4.05 -0.82
N ILE A 17 3.13 2.99 -0.31
CA ILE A 17 2.16 2.18 -1.08
C ILE A 17 0.93 3.00 -1.47
N GLU A 18 0.34 3.74 -0.51
CA GLU A 18 -0.83 4.60 -0.76
C GLU A 18 -0.50 5.67 -1.81
N LYS A 19 0.70 6.26 -1.74
CA LYS A 19 1.16 7.27 -2.69
C LYS A 19 1.30 6.70 -4.10
N GLU A 20 1.97 5.56 -4.26
CA GLU A 20 2.17 4.96 -5.59
C GLU A 20 0.85 4.44 -6.18
N LEU A 21 -0.01 3.80 -5.37
CA LEU A 21 -1.35 3.39 -5.85
C LEU A 21 -2.19 4.58 -6.30
N ARG A 22 -2.13 5.70 -5.56
CA ARG A 22 -2.84 6.92 -5.94
C ARG A 22 -2.29 7.51 -7.23
N ARG A 23 -0.96 7.53 -7.41
CA ARG A 23 -0.32 7.96 -8.66
C ARG A 23 -0.83 7.14 -9.84
N ILE A 24 -0.70 5.81 -9.75
CA ILE A 24 -1.17 4.90 -10.80
C ILE A 24 -2.66 5.10 -11.05
N TRP A 25 -3.49 5.10 -10.00
CA TRP A 25 -4.94 5.27 -10.16
C TRP A 25 -5.29 6.57 -10.90
N LYS A 26 -4.63 7.67 -10.59
CA LYS A 26 -4.84 8.94 -11.27
C LYS A 26 -4.48 8.88 -12.76
N GLU A 27 -3.38 8.23 -13.13
CA GLU A 27 -2.99 8.09 -14.53
C GLU A 27 -4.05 7.39 -15.41
N TYR A 28 -4.84 6.48 -14.83
CA TYR A 28 -5.89 5.76 -15.53
C TYR A 28 -7.30 6.35 -15.38
N PHE A 29 -7.58 7.09 -14.30
CA PHE A 29 -8.95 7.52 -13.95
C PHE A 29 -9.14 9.05 -13.78
N GLU A 30 -8.08 9.85 -13.70
CA GLU A 30 -8.16 11.32 -13.48
C GLU A 30 -8.64 12.09 -14.72
N LYS A 31 -8.87 11.40 -15.86
CA LYS A 31 -9.48 12.01 -17.05
C LYS A 31 -10.96 12.36 -16.90
N GLU A 32 -11.61 11.91 -15.82
CA GLU A 32 -12.99 12.26 -15.51
C GLU A 32 -13.01 13.28 -14.37
N GLU A 33 -13.10 14.57 -14.72
CA GLU A 33 -13.25 15.67 -13.77
C GLU A 33 -14.41 15.39 -12.79
N GLY A 34 -14.17 15.63 -11.50
CA GLY A 34 -15.20 15.57 -10.46
C GLY A 34 -15.42 14.21 -9.81
N LYS A 35 -14.69 13.14 -10.19
CA LYS A 35 -14.76 11.88 -9.44
C LYS A 35 -14.06 12.01 -8.07
N PRO A 36 -14.74 11.65 -6.96
CA PRO A 36 -14.10 11.65 -5.66
C PRO A 36 -12.96 10.63 -5.62
N GLU A 37 -11.91 10.95 -4.86
CA GLU A 37 -10.82 10.01 -4.63
C GLU A 37 -11.35 8.72 -4.00
N LYS A 38 -10.97 7.58 -4.58
CA LYS A 38 -11.37 6.27 -4.08
C LYS A 38 -10.58 5.91 -2.83
N SER A 39 -11.19 5.11 -1.95
CA SER A 39 -10.47 4.51 -0.83
C SER A 39 -9.37 3.58 -1.33
N PHE A 40 -8.41 3.25 -0.45
CA PHE A 40 -7.30 2.35 -0.77
C PHE A 40 -7.75 1.04 -1.44
N PHE A 41 -8.70 0.34 -0.82
CA PHE A 41 -9.22 -0.92 -1.36
C PHE A 41 -9.99 -0.75 -2.65
N GLN A 42 -10.71 0.37 -2.82
CA GLN A 42 -11.40 0.68 -4.07
C GLN A 42 -10.42 0.99 -5.21
N MET A 43 -9.31 1.69 -4.94
CA MET A 43 -8.25 1.91 -5.93
C MET A 43 -7.66 0.57 -6.39
N ILE A 44 -7.29 -0.30 -5.45
CA ILE A 44 -6.77 -1.65 -5.75
C ILE A 44 -7.75 -2.46 -6.59
N SER A 45 -9.04 -2.48 -6.23
CA SER A 45 -10.07 -3.19 -7.00
C SER A 45 -10.10 -2.70 -8.44
N SER A 46 -10.20 -1.38 -8.63
CA SER A 46 -10.28 -0.80 -9.97
C SER A 46 -9.02 -1.00 -10.82
N LEU A 47 -7.82 -0.94 -10.21
CA LEU A 47 -6.56 -1.21 -10.91
C LEU A 47 -6.43 -2.69 -11.28
N SER A 48 -6.90 -3.59 -10.42
CA SER A 48 -6.90 -5.03 -10.68
C SER A 48 -7.92 -5.41 -11.77
N GLU A 49 -9.10 -4.79 -11.77
CA GLU A 49 -10.15 -4.99 -12.79
C GLU A 49 -9.65 -4.60 -14.18
N LEU A 50 -8.89 -3.50 -14.29
CA LEU A 50 -8.24 -3.07 -15.54
C LEU A 50 -6.95 -3.84 -15.87
N ARG A 51 -6.55 -4.81 -15.03
CA ARG A 51 -5.28 -5.56 -15.13
C ARG A 51 -4.02 -4.66 -15.17
N VAL A 52 -4.11 -3.45 -14.63
CA VAL A 52 -2.96 -2.54 -14.46
C VAL A 52 -1.99 -3.10 -13.43
N ILE A 53 -2.52 -3.70 -12.37
CA ILE A 53 -1.76 -4.49 -11.41
C ILE A 53 -2.20 -5.96 -11.50
N LYS A 54 -1.23 -6.88 -11.38
CA LYS A 54 -1.52 -8.32 -11.36
C LYS A 54 -2.21 -8.72 -10.05
N ALA A 55 -3.02 -9.79 -10.10
CA ALA A 55 -3.72 -10.31 -8.92
C ALA A 55 -2.78 -10.68 -7.75
N GLU A 56 -1.59 -11.20 -8.05
CA GLU A 56 -0.55 -11.49 -7.05
C GLU A 56 -0.12 -10.22 -6.29
N HIS A 57 0.05 -9.09 -6.98
CA HIS A 57 0.36 -7.81 -6.34
C HIS A 57 -0.80 -7.34 -5.47
N THR A 58 -2.04 -7.50 -5.91
CA THR A 58 -3.23 -7.14 -5.11
C THR A 58 -3.25 -7.84 -3.75
N VAL A 59 -2.90 -9.13 -3.69
CA VAL A 59 -2.83 -9.89 -2.43
C VAL A 59 -1.73 -9.31 -1.53
N VAL A 60 -0.51 -9.20 -2.05
CA VAL A 60 0.65 -8.72 -1.29
C VAL A 60 0.44 -7.28 -0.78
N ILE A 61 -0.13 -6.40 -1.61
CA ILE A 61 -0.44 -5.01 -1.23
C ILE A 61 -1.41 -4.98 -0.04
N ARG A 62 -2.47 -5.80 -0.07
CA ARG A 62 -3.46 -5.86 1.01
C ARG A 62 -2.84 -6.40 2.29
N ASP A 63 -2.02 -7.45 2.21
CA ASP A 63 -1.36 -8.03 3.38
C ASP A 63 -0.42 -7.04 4.05
N VAL A 64 0.43 -6.36 3.27
CA VAL A 64 1.32 -5.32 3.79
C VAL A 64 0.52 -4.15 4.38
N TYR A 65 -0.54 -3.71 3.71
CA TYR A 65 -1.40 -2.64 4.21
C TYR A 65 -2.06 -2.99 5.54
N ASN A 66 -2.57 -4.22 5.68
CA ASN A 66 -3.20 -4.70 6.90
C ASN A 66 -2.20 -4.74 8.06
N VAL A 67 -0.99 -5.26 7.85
CA VAL A 67 0.07 -5.25 8.86
C VAL A 67 0.43 -3.83 9.27
N CYS A 68 0.61 -2.91 8.32
CA CYS A 68 0.94 -1.52 8.64
C CYS A 68 -0.20 -0.81 9.37
N SER A 69 -1.46 -1.16 9.07
CA SER A 69 -2.64 -0.57 9.70
C SER A 69 -2.74 -0.94 11.19
N LEU A 70 -2.31 -2.14 11.58
CA LEU A 70 -2.21 -2.51 13.00
C LEU A 70 -1.35 -1.51 13.79
N ALA A 71 -0.17 -1.16 13.26
CA ALA A 71 0.74 -0.21 13.92
C ALA A 71 0.15 1.21 14.00
N ILE A 72 -0.62 1.63 13.00
CA ILE A 72 -1.27 2.95 12.97
C ILE A 72 -2.37 3.05 14.02
N HIS A 73 -3.10 1.96 14.25
CA HIS A 73 -4.11 1.87 15.30
C HIS A 73 -3.53 1.57 16.69
N GLY A 74 -2.20 1.58 16.84
CA GLY A 74 -1.52 1.31 18.12
C GLY A 74 -1.61 -0.14 18.58
N LEU A 75 -1.98 -1.06 17.68
CA LEU A 75 -2.04 -2.49 17.96
C LEU A 75 -0.65 -3.11 17.87
N GLN A 76 -0.43 -4.17 18.63
CA GLN A 76 0.83 -4.91 18.57
C GLN A 76 1.01 -5.57 17.22
N VAL A 77 2.20 -5.41 16.65
CA VAL A 77 2.65 -6.09 15.43
C VAL A 77 3.75 -7.06 15.81
N SER A 78 3.62 -8.31 15.40
CA SER A 78 4.63 -9.34 15.71
C SER A 78 5.94 -9.09 14.97
N LYS A 79 7.04 -9.62 15.51
CA LYS A 79 8.36 -9.57 14.84
C LYS A 79 8.33 -10.20 13.44
N ASN A 80 7.54 -11.26 13.24
CA ASN A 80 7.40 -11.93 11.95
C ASN A 80 6.68 -11.05 10.92
N GLN A 81 5.64 -10.31 11.34
CA GLN A 81 4.93 -9.35 10.48
C GLN A 81 5.82 -8.16 10.11
N ILE A 82 6.60 -7.64 11.06
CA ILE A 82 7.59 -6.57 10.80
C ILE A 82 8.65 -7.06 9.80
N LYS A 83 9.17 -8.28 10.02
CA LYS A 83 10.16 -8.91 9.14
C LYS A 83 9.61 -9.08 7.72
N PHE A 84 8.40 -9.63 7.59
CA PHE A 84 7.69 -9.76 6.31
C PHE A 84 7.59 -8.43 5.56
N VAL A 85 7.14 -7.36 6.23
CA VAL A 85 7.04 -6.03 5.61
C VAL A 85 8.42 -5.52 5.17
N ARG A 86 9.45 -5.72 5.99
CA ARG A 86 10.82 -5.28 5.69
C ARG A 86 11.40 -6.00 4.47
N GLU A 87 11.11 -7.29 4.32
CA GLU A 87 11.58 -8.11 3.21
C GLU A 87 10.83 -7.80 1.91
N ILE A 88 9.50 -7.59 1.97
CA ILE A 88 8.68 -7.32 0.79
C ILE A 88 8.76 -5.87 0.30
N LYS A 89 8.94 -4.89 1.22
CA LYS A 89 8.90 -3.46 0.87
C LYS A 89 9.69 -3.11 -0.41
N PRO A 90 10.99 -3.47 -0.55
CA PRO A 90 11.79 -2.97 -1.66
C PRO A 90 11.28 -3.43 -3.01
N GLU A 91 10.90 -4.70 -3.13
CA GLU A 91 10.39 -5.27 -4.37
C GLU A 91 9.00 -4.73 -4.69
N LEU A 92 8.10 -4.67 -3.70
CA LEU A 92 6.74 -4.17 -3.91
C LEU A 92 6.73 -2.71 -4.41
N ILE A 93 7.49 -1.83 -3.75
CA ILE A 93 7.58 -0.41 -4.15
C ILE A 93 8.23 -0.26 -5.52
N LYS A 94 9.25 -1.07 -5.83
CA LYS A 94 9.87 -1.07 -7.16
C LYS A 94 8.86 -1.48 -8.24
N SER A 95 8.08 -2.53 -8.00
CA SER A 95 7.05 -2.99 -8.93
C SER A 95 5.96 -1.93 -9.14
N LEU A 96 5.48 -1.28 -8.08
CA LEU A 96 4.50 -0.20 -8.19
C LEU A 96 5.03 1.03 -8.95
N LYS A 97 6.31 1.36 -8.81
CA LYS A 97 6.94 2.47 -9.56
C LYS A 97 7.18 2.18 -11.04
N ALA A 98 7.22 0.90 -11.41
CA ALA A 98 7.41 0.46 -12.80
C ALA A 98 6.09 0.35 -13.58
N VAL A 99 4.95 0.53 -12.91
CA VAL A 99 3.63 0.74 -13.51
C VAL A 99 3.49 2.20 -13.90
#